data_AF-A0A7C7RJP6-F1
#
_entry.id   AF-A0A7C7RJP6-F1
#
_cell.length_a   1.000
_cell.length_b   1.000
_cell.length_c   1.000
_cell.angle_alpha   90.00
_cell.angle_beta   90.00
_cell.angle_gamma   90.00
#
_symmetry.space_group_name_H-M   'P 1'
#
loop_
_entity.id
_entity.type
_entity.pdbx_description
1 polymer ?
#
loop_
_entity_poly.entity_id
_entity_poly.type
_entity_poly.pdbx_seq_one_letter_code
_entity_poly.pdbx_strand_id
1 'polypeptide(L)'
;KEGITIPPKIDYEKCTGCGQCVLICPGLAIFLIELNGEKCKVTIPYELLPEPQIGQEVTALDRKGSPVAKAKVLRVLRSKDKTLAVTIEVTRDLFMEVRGIRL
;
A
#
# COMPACT_ATOMS: atom_id res chain seq x y z
N LYS A 1 12.65 -3.41 29.16
CA LYS A 1 12.12 -2.24 28.41
C LYS A 1 12.61 -2.40 26.99
N GLU A 2 11.72 -2.74 26.07
CA GLU A 2 12.07 -2.89 24.65
C GLU A 2 12.49 -1.52 24.08
N GLY A 3 13.50 -1.50 23.21
CA GLY A 3 14.05 -0.28 22.63
C GLY A 3 13.14 0.29 21.54
N ILE A 4 13.21 1.60 21.32
CA ILE A 4 12.42 2.34 20.31
C ILE A 4 12.75 1.97 18.85
N THR A 5 13.78 1.17 18.61
CA THR A 5 14.26 0.77 17.28
C THR A 5 13.80 -0.63 16.86
N ILE A 6 13.05 -1.33 17.69
CA ILE A 6 12.61 -2.69 17.40
C ILE A 6 11.42 -2.63 16.41
N PRO A 7 11.47 -3.36 15.30
CA PRO A 7 10.36 -3.39 14.35
C PRO A 7 9.11 -3.99 15.00
N PRO A 8 7.91 -3.48 14.68
CA PRO A 8 6.67 -4.02 15.22
C PRO A 8 6.46 -5.46 14.74
N LYS A 9 5.90 -6.30 15.61
CA LYS A 9 5.42 -7.64 15.25
C LYS A 9 3.92 -7.58 15.01
N ILE A 10 3.46 -8.22 13.94
CA ILE A 10 2.05 -8.30 13.60
C ILE A 10 1.56 -9.71 13.93
N ASP A 11 0.47 -9.77 14.70
CA ASP A 11 -0.32 -10.99 14.86
C ASP A 11 -1.32 -11.07 13.71
N TYR A 12 -1.03 -11.93 12.72
CA TYR A 12 -1.83 -12.05 11.51
C TYR A 12 -3.21 -12.69 11.76
N GLU A 13 -3.38 -13.45 12.84
CA GLU A 13 -4.68 -14.04 13.20
C GLU A 13 -5.67 -12.98 13.66
N LYS A 14 -5.18 -11.88 14.26
CA LYS A 14 -6.00 -10.74 14.69
C LYS A 14 -6.06 -9.60 13.66
N CYS A 15 -5.27 -9.66 12.60
CA CYS A 15 -5.19 -8.60 11.61
C CYS A 15 -6.47 -8.57 10.75
N THR A 16 -7.20 -7.46 10.78
CA THR A 16 -8.44 -7.28 10.00
C THR A 16 -8.22 -6.67 8.62
N GLY A 17 -7.00 -6.26 8.29
CA GLY A 17 -6.72 -5.56 7.04
C GLY A 17 -7.28 -4.13 6.97
N CYS A 18 -7.51 -3.47 8.12
CA CYS A 18 -8.09 -2.12 8.14
C CYS A 18 -7.22 -1.03 7.49
N GLY A 19 -5.90 -1.23 7.40
CA GLY A 19 -4.95 -0.30 6.78
C GLY A 19 -4.54 0.91 7.63
N GLN A 20 -4.98 1.00 8.90
CA GLN A 20 -4.59 2.10 9.78
C GLN A 20 -3.08 2.15 10.06
N CYS A 21 -2.43 0.99 10.14
CA CYS A 21 -0.98 0.89 10.30
C CYS A 21 -0.23 1.56 9.14
N VAL A 22 -0.75 1.50 7.91
CA VAL A 22 -0.17 2.17 6.73
C VAL A 22 -0.27 3.69 6.87
N LEU A 23 -1.41 4.18 7.37
CA LEU A 23 -1.68 5.62 7.51
C LEU A 23 -0.90 6.28 8.66
N ILE A 24 -0.65 5.55 9.76
CA ILE A 24 0.01 6.11 10.96
C ILE A 24 1.53 6.00 10.90
N CYS A 25 2.08 5.19 9.99
CA CYS A 25 3.52 4.95 9.93
C CYS A 25 4.24 6.19 9.38
N PRO A 26 5.04 6.90 10.19
CA PRO A 26 5.74 8.11 9.73
C PRO A 26 6.82 7.81 8.68
N GLY A 27 7.32 6.57 8.64
CA GLY A 27 8.31 6.13 7.67
C GLY A 27 7.73 5.52 6.40
N LEU A 28 6.40 5.49 6.24
CA LEU A 28 5.72 4.87 5.09
C LEU A 28 6.19 3.43 4.81
N ALA A 29 6.56 2.71 5.87
CA ALA A 29 7.26 1.43 5.77
C ALA A 29 6.33 0.21 5.67
N ILE A 30 5.03 0.43 5.89
CA ILE A 30 4.02 -0.63 5.99
C ILE A 30 3.21 -0.71 4.71
N PHE A 31 3.07 -1.91 4.18
CA PHE A 31 2.23 -2.24 3.02
C PHE A 31 1.20 -3.27 3.45
N LEU A 32 -0.05 -3.10 3.03
CA LEU A 32 -1.08 -4.08 3.27
C LEU A 32 -1.29 -4.90 2.00
N ILE A 33 -1.31 -6.23 2.13
CA ILE A 33 -1.56 -7.15 1.02
C ILE A 33 -2.77 -8.00 1.38
N GLU A 34 -3.79 -7.96 0.54
CA GLU A 34 -4.98 -8.81 0.63
C GLU A 34 -4.99 -9.73 -0.59
N LEU A 35 -4.89 -11.03 -0.35
CA LEU A 35 -4.87 -12.07 -1.38
C LEU A 35 -6.30 -12.56 -1.63
N ASN A 36 -6.91 -12.20 -2.75
CA ASN A 36 -8.23 -12.69 -3.18
C ASN A 36 -8.08 -13.56 -4.44
N GLY A 37 -7.62 -14.80 -4.27
CA GLY A 37 -7.48 -15.76 -5.37
C GLY A 37 -6.49 -15.29 -6.44
N GLU A 38 -6.98 -15.02 -7.66
CA GLU A 38 -6.18 -14.55 -8.79
C GLU A 38 -5.79 -13.06 -8.69
N LYS A 39 -6.57 -12.26 -7.95
CA LYS A 39 -6.38 -10.81 -7.82
C LYS A 39 -5.92 -10.45 -6.42
N CYS A 40 -4.87 -9.65 -6.33
CA CYS A 40 -4.32 -9.18 -5.08
C CYS A 40 -4.59 -7.69 -4.93
N LYS A 41 -5.01 -7.26 -3.75
CA LYS A 41 -5.11 -5.84 -3.42
C LYS A 41 -3.89 -5.46 -2.60
N VAL A 42 -3.17 -4.43 -3.05
CA VAL A 42 -2.01 -3.90 -2.34
C VAL A 42 -2.34 -2.48 -1.93
N THR A 43 -2.30 -2.19 -0.63
CA THR A 43 -2.41 -0.83 -0.11
C THR A 43 -1.02 -0.26 0.15
N ILE A 44 -0.77 0.90 -0.45
CA ILE A 44 0.53 1.57 -0.48
C ILE A 44 0.36 2.97 0.12
N PRO A 45 1.29 3.41 0.98
CA PRO A 45 1.33 4.80 1.42
C PRO A 45 1.76 5.72 0.26
N TYR A 46 1.06 6.84 0.08
CA TYR A 46 1.29 7.78 -1.00
C TYR A 46 1.16 9.22 -0.49
N GLU A 47 2.19 10.03 -0.76
CA GLU A 47 2.29 11.43 -0.31
C GLU A 47 2.66 12.40 -1.44
N LEU A 48 2.50 11.98 -2.69
CA LEU A 48 2.81 12.81 -3.86
C LEU A 48 1.56 13.50 -4.42
N LEU A 49 1.75 14.58 -5.16
CA LEU A 49 0.70 15.23 -5.96
C LEU A 49 0.91 14.89 -7.45
N PRO A 50 -0.14 14.73 -8.26
CA PRO A 50 -1.56 14.81 -7.91
C PRO A 50 -2.05 13.63 -7.04
N GLU A 51 -3.22 13.79 -6.43
CA GLU A 51 -3.86 12.76 -5.61
C GLU A 51 -4.57 11.71 -6.51
N PRO A 52 -4.36 10.40 -6.30
CA PRO A 52 -5.05 9.35 -7.04
C PRO A 52 -6.55 9.36 -6.77
N GLN A 53 -7.35 9.07 -7.80
CA GLN A 53 -8.80 8.92 -7.68
C GLN A 53 -9.25 7.46 -7.79
N ILE A 54 -10.36 7.13 -7.14
CA ILE A 54 -10.98 5.80 -7.22
C ILE A 54 -11.37 5.52 -8.68
N GLY A 55 -10.96 4.36 -9.19
CA GLY A 55 -11.21 3.94 -10.57
C GLY A 55 -10.14 4.34 -11.57
N GLN A 56 -9.16 5.16 -11.17
CA GLN A 56 -8.04 5.57 -12.02
C GLN A 56 -7.10 4.40 -12.30
N GLU A 57 -6.62 4.31 -13.54
CA GLU A 57 -5.52 3.43 -13.93
C GLU A 57 -4.20 4.09 -13.58
N VAL A 58 -3.37 3.40 -12.81
CA VAL A 58 -2.05 3.88 -12.37
C VAL A 58 -0.99 2.85 -12.72
N THR A 59 0.25 3.30 -12.85
CA THR A 59 1.39 2.41 -13.06
C THR A 59 1.95 1.99 -11.71
N ALA A 60 1.90 0.70 -11.41
CA ALA A 60 2.56 0.10 -10.25
C ALA A 60 4.09 0.08 -10.47
N LEU A 61 4.83 0.54 -9.47
CA LEU A 61 6.30 0.64 -9.48
C LEU A 61 6.95 -0.35 -8.51
N ASP A 62 8.15 -0.80 -8.85
CA ASP A 62 9.01 -1.61 -7.96
C ASP A 62 9.75 -0.74 -6.93
N ARG A 63 10.62 -1.37 -6.12
CA ARG A 63 11.52 -0.67 -5.16
C ARG A 63 12.52 0.28 -5.79
N LYS A 64 12.84 0.12 -7.08
CA LYS A 64 13.75 0.98 -7.83
C LYS A 64 13.03 2.13 -8.53
N GLY A 65 11.69 2.13 -8.54
CA GLY A 65 10.87 3.07 -9.29
C GLY A 65 10.61 2.66 -10.75
N SER A 66 10.93 1.41 -11.13
CA SER A 66 10.66 0.87 -12.46
C SER A 66 9.19 0.47 -12.60
N PRO A 67 8.55 0.71 -13.76
CA PRO A 67 7.17 0.29 -14.00
C PRO A 67 7.08 -1.23 -14.13
N VAL A 68 6.22 -1.84 -13.31
CA VAL A 68 6.04 -3.31 -13.27
C VAL A 68 4.74 -3.71 -13.96
N ALA A 69 3.63 -3.02 -13.65
CA ALA A 69 2.33 -3.32 -14.21
C ALA A 69 1.39 -2.12 -14.17
N LYS A 70 0.30 -2.19 -14.94
CA LYS A 70 -0.85 -1.29 -14.76
C LYS A 70 -1.75 -1.87 -13.67
N ALA A 71 -2.22 -0.99 -12.78
CA ALA A 71 -3.06 -1.34 -11.66
C ALA A 71 -4.24 -0.37 -11.57
N LYS A 72 -5.38 -0.85 -11.08
CA LYS A 72 -6.56 -0.01 -10.89
C LYS A 72 -6.69 0.41 -9.43
N VAL A 73 -6.91 1.70 -9.17
CA VAL A 73 -7.17 2.20 -7.81
C VAL A 73 -8.58 1.80 -7.39
N LEU A 74 -8.68 0.99 -6.33
CA LEU A 74 -9.96 0.56 -5.76
C LEU A 74 -10.42 1.44 -4.60
N ARG A 75 -9.48 1.90 -3.77
CA ARG A 75 -9.79 2.64 -2.54
C ARG A 75 -8.66 3.62 -2.23
N VAL A 76 -9.02 4.83 -1.83
CA VAL A 76 -8.08 5.83 -1.31
C VAL A 76 -8.56 6.23 0.07
N LEU A 77 -7.76 5.95 1.11
CA LEU A 77 -8.02 6.39 2.47
C LEU A 77 -7.12 7.58 2.79
N ARG A 78 -7.67 8.57 3.49
CA ARG A 78 -6.95 9.79 3.85
C ARG A 78 -6.73 9.86 5.35
N SER A 79 -5.47 10.05 5.78
CA SER A 79 -5.16 10.37 7.18
C SER A 79 -5.32 11.87 7.45
N LYS A 80 -5.38 12.23 8.74
CA LYS A 80 -5.34 13.63 9.18
C LYS A 80 -4.02 14.32 8.79
N ASP A 81 -2.95 13.54 8.72
CA ASP A 81 -1.59 14.00 8.41
C ASP A 81 -1.30 14.13 6.90
N LYS A 82 -2.35 14.19 6.06
CA LYS A 82 -2.29 14.28 4.59
C LYS A 82 -1.73 13.05 3.86
N THR A 83 -1.18 12.07 4.55
CA THR A 83 -0.81 10.77 3.98
C THR A 83 -2.03 10.03 3.41
N LEU A 84 -1.92 9.52 2.19
CA LEU A 84 -2.93 8.69 1.55
C LEU A 84 -2.52 7.22 1.60
N ALA A 85 -3.48 6.34 1.89
CA ALA A 85 -3.30 4.90 1.70
C ALA A 85 -4.12 4.47 0.48
N VAL A 86 -3.41 4.15 -0.59
CA VAL A 86 -3.98 3.85 -1.91
C VAL A 86 -3.99 2.35 -2.10
N THR A 87 -5.18 1.78 -2.25
CA THR A 87 -5.37 0.36 -2.53
C THR A 87 -5.51 0.16 -4.03
N ILE A 88 -4.58 -0.61 -4.60
CA ILE A 88 -4.55 -0.96 -6.01
C ILE A 88 -4.79 -2.46 -6.21
N GLU A 89 -5.39 -2.83 -7.33
CA GLU A 89 -5.55 -4.21 -7.77
C GLU A 89 -4.40 -4.61 -8.70
N VAL A 90 -3.68 -5.68 -8.36
CA VAL A 90 -2.58 -6.26 -9.14
C VAL A 90 -2.71 -7.79 -9.20
N THR A 91 -2.01 -8.41 -10.15
CA THR A 91 -1.94 -9.86 -10.29
C THR A 91 -1.11 -10.49 -9.17
N ARG A 92 -1.35 -11.79 -8.89
CA ARG A 92 -0.65 -12.54 -7.83
C ARG A 92 0.87 -12.66 -8.03
N ASP A 93 1.40 -12.53 -9.24
CA ASP A 93 2.85 -12.57 -9.42
C ASP A 93 3.56 -11.32 -8.87
N LEU A 94 2.84 -10.19 -8.74
CA LEU A 94 3.45 -8.88 -8.52
C LEU A 94 3.21 -8.30 -7.11
N PHE A 95 2.47 -8.97 -6.23
CA PHE A 95 2.11 -8.41 -4.92
C PHE A 95 3.32 -8.10 -4.02
N MET A 96 4.45 -8.79 -4.19
CA MET A 96 5.69 -8.53 -3.43
C MET A 96 6.59 -7.47 -4.05
N GLU A 97 6.48 -7.26 -5.36
CA GLU A 97 7.34 -6.34 -6.09
C GLU A 97 6.83 -4.91 -6.02
N VAL A 98 5.51 -4.75 -6.03
CA VAL A 98 4.88 -3.43 -6.08
C VAL A 98 5.04 -2.71 -4.74
N ARG A 99 5.72 -1.56 -4.79
CA ARG A 99 6.02 -0.70 -3.63
C ARG A 99 5.73 0.78 -3.87
N GLY A 100 5.37 1.17 -5.08
CA GLY A 100 4.97 2.54 -5.40
C GLY A 100 3.92 2.58 -6.49
N ILE A 101 3.37 3.78 -6.71
CA ILE A 101 2.48 4.08 -7.82
C ILE A 101 2.93 5.35 -8.53
N ARG A 102 2.69 5.40 -9.83
CA ARG A 102 2.81 6.61 -10.65
C ARG A 102 1.51 6.82 -11.40
N LEU A 103 0.99 8.05 -11.32
CA LEU A 103 -0.18 8.51 -12.06
C LEU A 103 0.14 8.65 -13.56
#